data_AF-A0A7W4UIC6-F1
#
_entry.id   AF-A0A7W4UIC6-F1
#
_cell.length_a   1.000
_cell.length_b   1.000
_cell.length_c   1.000
_cell.angle_alpha   90.00
_cell.angle_beta   90.00
_cell.angle_gamma   90.00
#
_symmetry.space_group_name_H-M   'P 1'
#
loop_
_entity.id
_entity.type
_entity.pdbx_description
1 polymer ?
#
loop_
_entity_poly.entity_id
_entity_poly.type
_entity_poly.pdbx_seq_one_letter_code
_entity_poly.pdbx_strand_id
1 'polypeptide(L)'
;MTRWKITPADVQGILTGVNADAEELGKALDEKKFQGVLDGLLWGGPLTQDVPAAVNAVLGDQSANLRNIGNRINAGVVGVSNAVIAYNNGQEDMAGSYQAELLKSAESGDFSYFVEHGYKA
;
A
#
# COMPACT_ATOMS: atom_id res chain seq x y z
N MET A 1 -8.17 -26.51 3.12
CA MET A 1 -7.55 -25.17 3.18
C MET A 1 -7.40 -24.66 1.76
N THR A 2 -8.07 -23.56 1.40
CA THR A 2 -7.89 -22.91 0.10
C THR A 2 -6.46 -22.41 0.02
N ARG A 3 -5.67 -22.90 -0.96
CA ARG A 3 -4.27 -22.52 -1.16
C ARG A 3 -4.16 -20.99 -1.29
N TRP A 4 -3.41 -20.36 -0.39
CA TRP A 4 -3.00 -18.97 -0.56
C TRP A 4 -2.04 -18.90 -1.75
N LYS A 5 -2.45 -18.21 -2.82
CA LYS A 5 -1.64 -17.96 -4.01
C LYS A 5 -1.71 -16.46 -4.28
N ILE A 6 -0.57 -15.81 -4.20
CA ILE A 6 -0.40 -14.43 -4.65
C ILE A 6 -0.01 -14.48 -6.13
N THR A 7 -0.73 -13.74 -6.97
CA THR A 7 -0.32 -13.46 -8.36
C THR A 7 0.33 -12.08 -8.37
N PRO A 8 1.66 -11.96 -8.53
CA PRO A 8 2.34 -10.66 -8.44
C PRO A 8 1.83 -9.64 -9.46
N ALA A 9 1.50 -10.07 -10.67
CA ALA A 9 0.96 -9.20 -11.71
C ALA A 9 -0.39 -8.57 -11.33
N ASP A 10 -1.28 -9.35 -10.70
CA ASP A 10 -2.60 -8.85 -10.27
C ASP A 10 -2.43 -7.81 -9.15
N VAL A 11 -1.51 -8.06 -8.20
CA VAL A 11 -1.22 -7.10 -7.12
C VAL A 11 -0.58 -5.84 -7.68
N GLN A 12 0.34 -5.95 -8.64
CA GLN A 12 0.93 -4.79 -9.30
C GLN A 12 -0.13 -3.93 -9.98
N GLY A 13 -1.09 -4.54 -10.70
CA GLY A 13 -2.19 -3.81 -11.32
C GLY A 13 -3.02 -3.01 -10.31
N ILE A 14 -3.35 -3.63 -9.16
CA ILE A 14 -4.07 -2.95 -8.07
C ILE A 14 -3.25 -1.78 -7.52
N LEU A 15 -1.96 -1.99 -7.24
CA LEU A 15 -1.09 -0.96 -6.67
C LEU A 15 -0.88 0.23 -7.62
N THR A 16 -0.83 -0.03 -8.94
CA THR A 16 -0.80 1.04 -9.95
C THR A 16 -2.08 1.88 -9.91
N GLY A 17 -3.25 1.24 -9.79
CA GLY A 17 -4.52 1.96 -9.63
C GLY A 17 -4.57 2.80 -8.37
N VAL A 18 -4.18 2.22 -7.23
CA VAL A 18 -4.14 2.92 -5.93
C VAL A 18 -3.21 4.14 -5.98
N ASN A 19 -2.06 4.03 -6.65
CA ASN A 19 -1.15 5.17 -6.82
C ASN A 19 -1.73 6.28 -7.69
N ALA A 20 -2.43 5.93 -8.78
CA ALA A 20 -3.12 6.92 -9.60
C ALA A 20 -4.21 7.67 -8.80
N ASP A 21 -5.03 6.95 -8.04
CA ASP A 21 -6.05 7.54 -7.17
C ASP A 21 -5.42 8.43 -6.07
N ALA A 22 -4.29 8.00 -5.50
CA ALA A 22 -3.55 8.77 -4.50
C ALA A 22 -2.99 10.08 -5.08
N GLU A 23 -2.48 10.06 -6.31
CA GLU A 23 -2.02 11.26 -7.01
C GLU A 23 -3.18 12.21 -7.32
N GLU A 24 -4.32 11.69 -7.77
CA GLU A 24 -5.52 12.50 -8.01
C GLU A 24 -6.00 13.17 -6.71
N LEU A 25 -6.07 12.40 -5.62
CA LEU A 25 -6.38 12.93 -4.30
C LEU A 25 -5.38 14.03 -3.91
N GLY A 26 -4.07 13.80 -4.07
CA GLY A 26 -3.04 14.81 -3.79
C GLY A 26 -3.23 16.12 -4.57
N LYS A 27 -3.59 16.04 -5.86
CA LYS A 27 -3.89 17.22 -6.71
C LYS A 27 -5.20 17.91 -6.32
N ALA A 28 -6.19 17.15 -5.84
CA ALA A 28 -7.43 17.72 -5.33
C ALA A 28 -7.21 18.54 -4.05
N LEU A 29 -6.23 18.13 -3.24
CA LEU A 29 -5.87 18.71 -1.95
C LEU A 29 -4.84 19.84 -2.01
N ASP A 30 -4.52 20.35 -3.20
CA ASP A 30 -3.54 21.43 -3.35
C ASP A 30 -3.95 22.69 -2.56
N GLU A 31 -3.02 23.20 -1.75
CA GLU A 31 -3.18 24.37 -0.87
C GLU A 31 -3.66 25.61 -1.65
N LYS A 32 -3.32 25.70 -2.94
CA LYS A 32 -3.81 26.75 -3.84
C LYS A 32 -5.33 26.76 -4.01
N LYS A 33 -5.98 25.59 -4.03
CA LYS A 33 -7.45 25.51 -4.15
C LYS A 33 -8.12 26.01 -2.87
N PHE A 34 -7.55 25.69 -1.72
CA PHE A 34 -8.03 26.16 -0.43
C PHE A 34 -7.85 27.67 -0.29
N GLN A 35 -6.70 28.20 -0.70
CA GLN A 35 -6.47 29.65 -0.69
C GLN A 35 -7.46 30.39 -1.60
N GLY A 36 -7.77 29.86 -2.79
CA GLY A 36 -8.77 30.45 -3.68
C GLY A 36 -10.17 30.54 -3.06
N VAL A 37 -10.57 29.57 -2.24
CA VAL A 37 -11.84 29.63 -1.48
C VAL A 37 -11.79 30.71 -0.42
N LEU A 38 -10.68 30.83 0.32
CA LEU A 38 -10.52 31.86 1.35
C LEU A 38 -10.49 33.27 0.73
N ASP A 39 -9.77 33.46 -0.37
CA ASP A 39 -9.70 34.72 -1.10
C ASP A 39 -11.08 35.13 -1.61
N GLY A 40 -11.86 34.16 -2.10
CA GLY A 40 -13.24 34.34 -2.52
C GLY A 40 -14.23 34.64 -1.39
N LEU A 41 -13.84 34.58 -0.11
CA LEU A 41 -14.67 34.92 1.05
C LEU A 41 -14.31 36.29 1.66
N LEU A 42 -13.20 36.92 1.24
CA LEU A 42 -12.75 38.22 1.75
C LEU A 42 -13.61 39.41 1.29
N TRP A 43 -14.47 39.24 0.27
CA TRP A 43 -15.26 40.32 -0.32
C TRP A 43 -16.28 40.98 0.63
N GLY A 44 -16.70 40.29 1.69
CA GLY A 44 -17.77 40.78 2.59
C GLY A 44 -17.31 41.68 3.75
N GLY A 45 -16.00 41.89 3.91
CA GLY A 45 -15.46 42.80 4.92
C GLY A 45 -15.74 42.38 6.38
N PRO A 46 -15.69 43.32 7.35
CA PRO A 46 -15.78 43.01 8.78
C PRO A 46 -17.11 42.38 9.21
N LEU A 47 -18.19 42.63 8.48
CA LEU A 47 -19.53 42.13 8.80
C LEU A 47 -19.70 40.62 8.56
N THR A 48 -18.89 40.04 7.66
CA THR A 48 -18.95 38.63 7.30
C THR A 48 -17.72 37.85 7.77
N GLN A 49 -16.81 38.47 8.52
CA GLN A 49 -15.49 37.91 8.87
C GLN A 49 -15.54 36.56 9.61
N ASP A 50 -16.64 36.28 10.31
CA ASP A 50 -16.85 35.03 11.04
C ASP A 50 -17.00 33.84 10.08
N VAL A 51 -17.50 34.06 8.86
CA VAL A 51 -17.67 33.01 7.85
C VAL A 51 -16.33 32.54 7.27
N PRO A 52 -15.43 33.41 6.75
CA PRO A 52 -14.07 33.04 6.39
C PRO A 52 -13.31 32.35 7.53
N ALA A 53 -13.47 32.83 8.78
CA ALA A 53 -12.80 32.22 9.94
C ALA A 53 -13.29 30.79 10.20
N ALA A 54 -14.60 30.55 10.16
CA ALA A 54 -15.18 29.22 10.31
C ALA A 54 -14.78 28.28 9.16
N VAL A 55 -14.78 28.78 7.92
CA VAL A 55 -14.32 28.00 6.76
C VAL A 55 -12.84 27.65 6.90
N ASN A 56 -11.98 28.58 7.31
CA ASN A 56 -10.56 28.31 7.50
C ASN A 56 -10.31 27.25 8.59
N ALA A 57 -11.08 27.28 9.68
CA ALA A 57 -11.00 26.27 10.74
C ALA A 57 -11.38 24.87 10.20
N VAL A 58 -12.48 24.78 9.43
CA VAL A 58 -12.88 23.51 8.78
C VAL A 58 -11.80 23.04 7.80
N LEU A 59 -11.24 23.93 6.99
CA LEU A 59 -10.19 23.57 6.04
C LEU A 59 -8.90 23.09 6.74
N GLY A 60 -8.53 23.73 7.86
CA GLY A 60 -7.42 23.28 8.70
C GLY A 60 -7.63 21.87 9.25
N ASP A 61 -8.79 21.61 9.83
CA ASP A 61 -9.16 20.28 10.37
C ASP A 61 -9.22 19.22 9.26
N GLN A 62 -9.80 19.56 8.11
CA GLN A 62 -9.90 18.65 6.98
C GLN A 62 -8.53 18.38 6.35
N SER A 63 -7.63 19.36 6.29
CA SER A 63 -6.26 19.16 5.79
C SER A 63 -5.51 18.11 6.62
N ALA A 64 -5.63 18.13 7.94
CA ALA A 64 -5.05 17.11 8.81
C ALA A 64 -5.66 15.71 8.54
N ASN A 65 -6.99 15.62 8.41
CA ASN A 65 -7.66 14.36 8.08
C ASN A 65 -7.24 13.81 6.72
N LEU A 66 -7.12 14.67 5.71
CA LEU A 66 -6.75 14.29 4.35
C LEU A 66 -5.30 13.86 4.26
N ARG A 67 -4.39 14.52 4.99
CA ARG A 67 -2.99 14.07 5.17
C ARG A 67 -2.93 12.69 5.82
N ASN A 68 -3.73 12.45 6.85
CA ASN A 68 -3.80 11.13 7.50
C ASN A 68 -4.31 10.04 6.54
N ILE A 69 -5.28 10.34 5.68
CA ILE A 69 -5.74 9.43 4.63
C ILE A 69 -4.59 9.11 3.66
N GLY A 70 -3.87 10.13 3.17
CA GLY A 70 -2.71 9.94 2.29
C GLY A 70 -1.64 9.06 2.93
N ASN A 71 -1.32 9.28 4.21
CA ASN A 71 -0.37 8.45 4.96
C ASN A 71 -0.82 6.98 5.04
N ARG A 72 -2.12 6.72 5.24
CA ARG A 72 -2.67 5.35 5.28
C ARG A 72 -2.59 4.67 3.92
N ILE A 73 -2.88 5.39 2.84
CA ILE A 73 -2.76 4.87 1.47
C ILE A 73 -1.31 4.47 1.20
N ASN A 74 -0.35 5.36 1.48
CA ASN A 74 1.08 5.09 1.31
C ASN A 74 1.55 3.89 2.15
N ALA A 75 1.13 3.81 3.41
CA ALA A 75 1.45 2.67 4.27
C ALA A 75 0.89 1.36 3.71
N GLY A 76 -0.33 1.39 3.17
CA GLY A 76 -0.95 0.25 2.50
C GLY A 76 -0.17 -0.20 1.27
N VAL A 77 0.19 0.72 0.38
CA VAL A 77 0.96 0.45 -0.84
C VAL A 77 2.31 -0.19 -0.48
N VAL A 78 3.06 0.41 0.45
CA VAL A 78 4.36 -0.11 0.91
C VAL A 78 4.20 -1.47 1.58
N GLY A 79 3.22 -1.64 2.46
CA GLY A 79 2.98 -2.90 3.17
C GLY A 79 2.64 -4.05 2.24
N VAL A 80 1.71 -3.83 1.30
CA VAL A 80 1.32 -4.85 0.31
C VAL A 80 2.48 -5.19 -0.62
N SER A 81 3.21 -4.19 -1.12
CA SER A 81 4.38 -4.41 -1.98
C SER A 81 5.43 -5.29 -1.29
N ASN A 82 5.74 -5.00 -0.03
CA ASN A 82 6.70 -5.81 0.74
C ASN A 82 6.20 -7.22 1.03
N ALA A 83 4.90 -7.40 1.27
CA ALA A 83 4.33 -8.73 1.44
C ALA A 83 4.49 -9.60 0.19
N VAL A 84 4.31 -9.03 -1.01
CA VAL A 84 4.55 -9.74 -2.28
C VAL A 84 6.02 -10.10 -2.46
N ILE A 85 6.93 -9.18 -2.15
CA ILE A 85 8.39 -9.43 -2.22
C ILE A 85 8.77 -10.57 -1.27
N ALA A 86 8.34 -10.49 0.00
CA ALA A 86 8.62 -11.51 1.00
C ALA A 86 8.05 -12.88 0.58
N TYR A 87 6.86 -12.91 -0.02
CA TYR A 87 6.28 -14.13 -0.56
C TYR A 87 7.13 -14.74 -1.68
N ASN A 88 7.59 -13.94 -2.64
CA ASN A 88 8.43 -14.43 -3.74
C ASN A 88 9.79 -14.93 -3.22
N ASN A 89 10.45 -14.16 -2.36
CA ASN A 89 11.72 -14.57 -1.76
C ASN A 89 11.57 -15.88 -0.98
N GLY A 90 10.48 -16.04 -0.22
CA GLY A 90 10.21 -17.30 0.49
C GLY A 90 10.01 -18.49 -0.46
N GLN A 91 9.40 -18.28 -1.63
CA GLN A 91 9.28 -19.33 -2.65
C GLN A 91 10.63 -19.71 -3.26
N GLU A 92 11.49 -18.73 -3.54
CA GLU A 92 12.85 -18.95 -4.04
C GLU A 92 13.70 -19.70 -3.00
N ASP A 93 13.66 -19.28 -1.73
CA ASP A 93 14.38 -19.93 -0.63
C ASP A 93 13.93 -21.38 -0.42
N MET A 94 12.61 -21.62 -0.47
CA MET A 94 12.05 -22.97 -0.40
C MET A 94 12.52 -23.82 -1.59
N ALA A 95 12.44 -23.30 -2.82
CA ALA A 95 12.87 -24.02 -4.01
C ALA A 95 14.37 -24.36 -3.95
N GLY A 96 15.21 -23.41 -3.53
CA GLY A 96 16.64 -23.61 -3.32
C GLY A 96 16.94 -24.69 -2.27
N SER A 97 16.19 -24.68 -1.16
CA SER A 97 16.32 -25.70 -0.11
C SER A 97 16.00 -27.10 -0.63
N TYR A 98 14.89 -27.26 -1.36
CA TYR A 98 14.54 -28.54 -1.97
C TYR A 98 15.54 -29.02 -3.03
N GLN A 99 16.12 -28.10 -3.81
CA GLN A 99 17.17 -28.44 -4.78
C GLN A 99 18.44 -28.92 -4.09
N ALA A 100 18.85 -28.24 -3.00
CA ALA A 100 20.01 -28.64 -2.22
C ALA A 100 19.82 -30.03 -1.59
N GLU A 101 18.64 -30.29 -1.02
CA GLU A 101 18.33 -31.61 -0.45
C GLU A 101 18.20 -32.70 -1.52
N LEU A 102 17.73 -32.36 -2.73
CA LEU A 102 17.72 -33.31 -3.86
C LEU A 102 19.13 -33.83 -4.18
N LEU A 103 20.11 -32.93 -4.23
CA LEU A 103 21.51 -33.30 -4.46
C LEU A 103 22.04 -34.21 -3.35
N LYS A 104 21.82 -33.84 -2.07
CA LYS A 104 22.24 -34.64 -0.92
C LYS A 104 21.59 -36.03 -0.89
N SER A 105 20.30 -36.11 -1.16
CA SER A 105 19.57 -37.37 -1.21
C SER A 105 20.01 -38.24 -2.39
N ALA A 106 20.35 -37.64 -3.52
CA ALA A 106 20.89 -38.38 -4.67
C ALA A 106 22.26 -39.01 -4.35
N GLU A 107 23.10 -38.32 -3.58
CA GLU A 107 24.41 -38.83 -3.15
C GLU A 107 24.30 -39.88 -2.04
N SER A 108 23.43 -39.66 -1.05
CA SER A 108 23.31 -40.49 0.15
C SER A 108 22.30 -41.63 0.05
N GLY A 109 21.33 -41.54 -0.85
CA GLY A 109 20.16 -42.42 -0.90
C GLY A 109 19.11 -42.18 0.20
N ASP A 110 19.30 -41.18 1.07
CA ASP A 110 18.34 -40.83 2.13
C ASP A 110 17.31 -39.81 1.64
N PHE A 111 16.03 -40.18 1.62
CA PHE A 111 14.92 -39.32 1.18
C PHE A 111 14.02 -38.85 2.33
N SER A 112 14.45 -39.02 3.59
CA SER A 112 13.68 -38.67 4.79
C SER A 112 13.19 -37.22 4.79
N TYR A 113 14.02 -36.28 4.31
CA TYR A 113 13.67 -34.87 4.15
C TYR A 113 12.37 -34.66 3.33
N PHE A 114 12.25 -35.34 2.19
CA PHE A 114 11.07 -35.22 1.33
C PHE A 114 9.82 -35.87 1.94
N VAL A 115 9.99 -36.90 2.77
CA VAL A 115 8.89 -37.53 3.50
C VAL A 115 8.35 -36.61 4.59
N GLU A 116 9.25 -35.88 5.25
CA GLU A 116 8.89 -35.01 6.36
C GLU A 116 8.35 -33.65 5.88
N HIS A 117 8.93 -33.08 4.83
CA HIS A 117 8.66 -31.70 4.41
C HIS A 117 7.89 -31.61 3.08
N GLY A 118 8.02 -32.63 2.22
CA GLY A 118 7.39 -32.67 0.91
C GLY A 118 5.88 -32.88 0.94
N TYR A 119 5.24 -32.65 -0.20
CA TYR A 119 3.80 -32.86 -0.34
C TYR A 119 3.47 -34.35 -0.23
N LYS A 120 2.72 -34.74 0.80
CA LYS A 120 2.11 -36.07 0.87
C LYS A 120 0.94 -36.09 -0.10
N ALA A 121 1.06 -36.91 -1.16
CA ALA A 121 -0.01 -37.15 -2.13
C ALA A 121 -1.27 -37.69 -1.44
#